data_AF-A0A1F7NMX6-F1
#
_entry.id   AF-A0A1F7NMX6-F1
#
_cell.length_a   1.000
_cell.length_b   1.000
_cell.length_c   1.000
_cell.angle_alpha   90.00
_cell.angle_beta   90.00
_cell.angle_gamma   90.00
#
_symmetry.space_group_name_H-M   'P 1'
#
loop_
_entity.id
_entity.type
_entity.pdbx_description
1 polymer ?
#
loop_
_entity_poly.entity_id
_entity_poly.type
_entity_poly.pdbx_seq_one_letter_code
_entity_poly.pdbx_strand_id
1 'polypeptide(L)'
;MRIVPARLDDILTVGDEVPFNVQYLCHALWIVKGGTGEVSSQDIPRALDYILDSEGEYYAALWDQLSLHQRRTARGLARSGGATPFTVAFLREHDLGPSASVARSLGQLIKRDVLKKSRGG
;
A
#
# COMPACT_ATOMS: atom_id res chain seq x y z
N MET A 1 -8.35 18.60 -17.14
CA MET A 1 -8.64 18.24 -15.73
C MET A 1 -8.15 19.38 -14.86
N ARG A 2 -8.98 19.86 -13.91
CA ARG A 2 -8.62 20.94 -12.98
C ARG A 2 -8.54 20.37 -11.57
N ILE A 3 -7.42 20.63 -10.90
CA ILE A 3 -7.21 20.29 -9.49
C ILE A 3 -7.37 21.59 -8.69
N VAL A 4 -8.30 21.60 -7.72
CA VAL A 4 -8.46 22.72 -6.79
C VAL A 4 -7.50 22.56 -5.60
N PRO A 5 -7.14 23.65 -4.88
CA PRO A 5 -6.19 23.59 -3.77
C PRO A 5 -6.55 22.52 -2.71
N ALA A 6 -7.82 22.45 -2.31
CA ALA A 6 -8.28 21.44 -1.35
C ALA A 6 -8.17 19.98 -1.83
N ARG A 7 -7.92 19.73 -3.12
CA ARG A 7 -7.63 18.38 -3.64
C ARG A 7 -6.14 18.14 -3.82
N LEU A 8 -5.34 19.20 -3.93
CA LEU A 8 -3.89 19.09 -4.01
C LEU A 8 -3.33 18.47 -2.72
N ASP A 9 -3.80 18.93 -1.56
CA ASP A 9 -3.37 18.40 -0.27
C ASP A 9 -3.72 16.91 -0.11
N ASP A 10 -4.90 16.49 -0.56
CA ASP A 10 -5.31 15.08 -0.57
C ASP A 10 -4.38 14.25 -1.48
N ILE A 11 -4.05 14.75 -2.67
CA ILE A 11 -3.16 14.06 -3.63
C ILE A 11 -1.74 13.93 -3.05
N LEU A 12 -1.22 14.98 -2.43
CA LEU A 12 0.10 14.96 -1.79
C LEU A 12 0.12 13.98 -0.62
N THR A 13 -0.92 14.00 0.22
CA THR A 13 -1.06 13.09 1.37
C THR A 13 -1.14 11.64 0.91
N VAL A 14 -1.98 11.32 -0.07
CA VAL A 14 -2.10 9.95 -0.61
C VAL A 14 -0.82 9.50 -1.31
N GLY A 15 -0.10 10.43 -1.93
CA GLY A 15 1.20 10.17 -2.54
C GLY A 15 2.35 10.03 -1.55
N ASP A 16 2.12 10.13 -0.23
CA ASP A 16 3.15 10.22 0.81
C ASP A 16 4.19 11.32 0.53
N GLU A 17 3.78 12.38 -0.18
CA GLU A 17 4.65 13.48 -0.66
C GLU A 17 5.84 12.99 -1.53
N VAL A 18 5.80 11.75 -2.02
CA VAL A 18 6.82 11.19 -2.90
C VAL A 18 6.52 11.63 -4.34
N PRO A 19 7.44 12.34 -5.02
CA PRO A 19 7.17 12.90 -6.35
C PRO A 19 6.68 11.86 -7.38
N PHE A 20 7.26 10.66 -7.36
CA PHE A 20 6.85 9.57 -8.23
C PHE A 20 5.40 9.12 -7.98
N ASN A 21 5.01 8.92 -6.71
CA ASN A 21 3.66 8.51 -6.35
C ASN A 21 2.64 9.59 -6.73
N VAL A 22 2.95 10.86 -6.45
CA VAL A 22 2.11 12.01 -6.81
C VAL A 22 1.91 12.09 -8.32
N GLN A 23 2.98 11.92 -9.09
CA GLN A 23 2.91 11.92 -10.55
C GLN A 23 2.04 10.76 -11.07
N TYR A 24 2.24 9.56 -10.53
CA TYR A 24 1.49 8.38 -10.96
C TYR A 24 0.00 8.51 -10.64
N LEU A 25 -0.33 8.99 -9.44
CA LEU A 25 -1.71 9.29 -9.03
C LEU A 25 -2.35 10.37 -9.93
N CYS A 26 -1.62 11.44 -10.27
CA CYS A 26 -2.11 12.46 -11.20
C CYS A 26 -2.39 11.89 -12.60
N HIS A 27 -1.54 10.99 -13.09
CA HIS A 27 -1.76 10.32 -14.37
C HIS A 27 -3.02 9.45 -14.32
N ALA A 28 -3.20 8.63 -13.28
CA ALA A 28 -4.39 7.81 -13.09
C ALA A 28 -5.67 8.68 -13.00
N LEU A 29 -5.61 9.80 -12.24
CA LEU A 29 -6.69 10.78 -12.16
C LEU A 29 -7.08 11.32 -13.54
N TRP A 30 -6.10 11.65 -14.38
CA TRP A 30 -6.35 12.10 -15.75
C TRP A 30 -7.10 11.04 -16.57
N ILE A 31 -6.69 9.77 -16.47
CA ILE A 31 -7.31 8.65 -17.17
C ILE A 31 -8.77 8.47 -16.72
N VAL A 32 -9.03 8.34 -15.42
CA VAL A 32 -10.39 8.09 -14.90
C VAL A 32 -11.35 9.27 -15.15
N LYS A 33 -10.82 10.50 -15.28
CA LYS A 33 -11.57 11.71 -15.63
C LYS A 33 -11.75 11.93 -17.14
N GLY A 34 -11.08 11.17 -17.99
CA GLY A 34 -11.05 11.43 -19.44
C GLY A 34 -10.47 12.82 -19.77
N GLY A 35 -9.53 13.32 -18.96
CA GLY A 35 -8.81 14.56 -19.22
C GLY A 35 -9.57 15.87 -19.02
N THR A 36 -10.81 15.87 -18.54
CA THR A 36 -11.63 17.09 -18.37
C THR A 36 -12.25 17.19 -16.98
N GLY A 37 -12.95 18.29 -16.69
CA GLY A 37 -13.66 18.49 -15.42
C GLY A 37 -12.77 18.81 -14.20
N GLU A 38 -13.42 19.08 -13.08
CA GLU A 38 -12.80 19.28 -11.77
C GLU A 38 -12.64 17.92 -11.04
N VAL A 39 -11.51 17.73 -10.36
CA VAL A 39 -11.27 16.56 -9.50
C VAL A 39 -12.10 16.70 -8.22
N SER A 40 -12.89 15.68 -7.90
CA SER A 40 -13.68 15.53 -6.68
C SER A 40 -12.97 14.60 -5.69
N SER A 41 -13.48 14.52 -4.46
CA SER A 41 -13.00 13.57 -3.45
C SER A 41 -13.13 12.11 -3.88
N GLN A 42 -14.10 11.77 -4.72
CA GLN A 42 -14.34 10.39 -5.15
C GLN A 42 -13.40 9.94 -6.27
N ASP A 43 -12.77 10.86 -6.99
CA ASP A 43 -11.89 10.49 -8.10
C ASP A 43 -10.53 9.98 -7.60
N ILE A 44 -10.09 10.41 -6.41
CA ILE A 44 -8.83 9.95 -5.83
C ILE A 44 -8.89 8.45 -5.52
N PRO A 45 -9.91 7.92 -4.78
CA PRO A 45 -10.10 6.48 -4.65
C PRO A 45 -10.23 5.76 -5.99
N ARG A 46 -10.98 6.31 -6.96
CA ARG A 46 -11.13 5.67 -8.29
C ARG A 46 -9.82 5.61 -9.07
N ALA A 47 -8.96 6.61 -8.93
CA ALA A 47 -7.63 6.61 -9.52
C ALA A 47 -6.71 5.58 -8.84
N LEU A 48 -6.83 5.40 -7.52
CA LEU A 48 -6.14 4.32 -6.81
C LEU A 48 -6.63 2.95 -7.28
N ASP A 49 -7.93 2.76 -7.43
CA ASP A 49 -8.50 1.51 -7.97
C ASP A 49 -7.95 1.23 -9.36
N TYR A 50 -7.89 2.24 -10.24
CA TYR A 50 -7.28 2.12 -11.56
C TYR A 50 -5.80 1.67 -11.50
N ILE A 51 -5.02 2.25 -10.59
CA ILE A 51 -3.61 1.85 -10.40
C ILE A 51 -3.52 0.39 -9.93
N LEU A 52 -4.32 0.03 -8.93
CA LEU A 52 -4.32 -1.32 -8.37
C LEU A 52 -4.77 -2.37 -9.39
N ASP A 53 -5.77 -2.06 -10.22
CA ASP A 53 -6.26 -2.92 -11.28
C ASP A 53 -5.22 -3.08 -12.40
N SER A 54 -4.53 -1.99 -12.76
CA SER A 54 -3.49 -2.02 -13.80
C SER A 54 -2.29 -2.92 -13.44
N GLU A 55 -2.04 -3.09 -12.15
CA GLU A 55 -0.97 -3.92 -11.58
C GLU A 55 -1.54 -5.20 -10.92
N GLY A 56 -2.84 -5.48 -11.12
CA GLY A 56 -3.57 -6.50 -10.36
C GLY A 56 -3.02 -7.91 -10.57
N GLU A 57 -2.68 -8.26 -11.82
CA GLU A 57 -2.07 -9.56 -12.14
C GLU A 57 -0.71 -9.74 -11.45
N TYR A 58 0.10 -8.68 -11.42
CA TYR A 58 1.41 -8.69 -10.76
C TYR A 58 1.25 -8.89 -9.25
N TYR A 59 0.35 -8.14 -8.60
CA TYR A 59 0.09 -8.28 -7.17
C TYR A 59 -0.50 -9.64 -6.82
N ALA A 60 -1.41 -10.19 -7.64
CA ALA A 60 -1.98 -11.52 -7.45
C ALA A 60 -0.90 -12.60 -7.55
N ALA A 61 -0.05 -12.55 -8.58
CA ALA A 61 1.06 -13.49 -8.75
C ALA A 61 2.05 -13.42 -7.59
N LEU A 62 2.37 -12.22 -7.10
CA LEU A 62 3.23 -12.02 -5.93
C LEU A 62 2.58 -12.61 -4.66
N TRP A 63 1.28 -12.38 -4.47
CA TRP A 63 0.50 -12.86 -3.32
C TRP A 63 0.37 -14.38 -3.28
N ASP A 64 0.17 -15.04 -4.42
CA ASP A 64 -0.01 -16.48 -4.50
C ASP A 64 1.27 -17.26 -4.18
N GLN A 65 2.43 -16.67 -4.43
CA GLN A 65 3.73 -17.22 -4.04
C GLN A 65 3.98 -17.19 -2.53
N LEU A 66 3.21 -16.41 -1.76
CA LEU A 66 3.38 -16.31 -0.32
C LEU A 66 2.71 -17.48 0.41
N SER A 67 3.39 -18.02 1.41
CA SER A 67 2.76 -18.98 2.34
C SER A 67 1.63 -18.32 3.12
N LEU A 68 0.70 -19.11 3.65
CA LEU A 68 -0.39 -18.61 4.50
C LEU A 68 0.14 -17.74 5.65
N HIS A 69 1.25 -18.16 6.27
CA HIS A 69 1.85 -17.42 7.37
C HIS A 69 2.48 -16.09 6.92
N GLN A 70 3.11 -16.04 5.73
CA GLN A 70 3.61 -14.80 5.14
C GLN A 70 2.47 -13.84 4.79
N ARG A 71 1.38 -14.34 4.19
CA ARG A 71 0.18 -13.55 3.88
C ARG A 71 -0.45 -12.94 5.14
N ARG A 72 -0.60 -13.73 6.20
CA ARG A 72 -1.06 -13.25 7.51
C ARG A 72 -0.14 -12.18 8.08
N THR A 73 1.17 -12.40 8.01
CA THR A 73 2.18 -11.43 8.50
C THR A 73 2.09 -10.11 7.75
N ALA A 74 2.05 -10.14 6.40
CA ALA A 74 1.93 -8.94 5.57
C ALA A 74 0.62 -8.18 5.84
N ARG A 75 -0.52 -8.90 5.90
CA ARG A 75 -1.83 -8.32 6.21
C ARG A 75 -1.88 -7.70 7.60
N GLY A 76 -1.32 -8.37 8.61
CA GLY A 76 -1.26 -7.85 9.97
C GLY A 76 -0.48 -6.54 10.03
N LEU A 77 0.69 -6.52 9.38
CA LEU A 77 1.52 -5.32 9.34
C LEU A 77 0.87 -4.16 8.59
N ALA A 78 0.19 -4.43 7.47
CA ALA A 78 -0.56 -3.40 6.74
C ALA A 78 -1.69 -2.79 7.59
N ARG A 79 -2.38 -3.62 8.39
CA ARG A 79 -3.46 -3.18 9.28
C ARG A 79 -2.96 -2.39 10.48
N SER A 80 -1.75 -2.68 10.97
CA SER A 80 -1.14 -1.96 12.09
C SER A 80 -0.37 -0.70 11.68
N GLY A 81 -0.45 -0.30 10.41
CA GLY A 81 0.32 0.85 9.89
C GLY A 81 1.84 0.64 9.97
N GLY A 82 2.31 -0.60 9.89
CA GLY A 82 3.74 -0.92 9.94
C GLY A 82 4.34 -1.00 11.35
N ALA A 83 3.56 -0.80 12.42
CA ALA A 83 4.08 -0.71 13.78
C ALA A 83 4.11 -2.07 14.50
N THR A 84 5.13 -2.26 15.34
CA THR A 84 5.19 -3.26 16.44
C THR A 84 5.01 -4.75 16.09
N PRO A 85 5.66 -5.29 15.04
CA PRO A 85 5.40 -6.65 14.52
C PRO A 85 5.77 -7.81 15.47
N PHE A 86 6.40 -7.52 16.61
CA PHE A 86 6.85 -8.53 17.58
C PHE A 86 6.15 -8.43 18.94
N THR A 87 5.21 -7.51 19.11
CA THR A 87 4.47 -7.39 20.37
C THR A 87 3.52 -8.57 20.54
N VAL A 88 3.33 -9.02 21.78
CA VAL A 88 2.42 -10.14 22.09
C VAL A 88 1.00 -9.83 21.61
N ALA A 89 0.56 -8.58 21.71
CA ALA A 89 -0.73 -8.12 21.20
C ALA A 89 -0.84 -8.36 19.69
N PHE A 90 0.13 -7.87 18.90
CA PHE A 90 0.16 -8.06 17.45
C PHE A 90 0.17 -9.54 17.03
N LEU A 91 1.00 -10.35 17.69
CA LEU A 91 1.11 -11.78 17.39
C LEU A 91 -0.20 -12.53 17.64
N ARG A 92 -0.93 -12.16 18.72
CA ARG A 92 -2.23 -12.74 19.07
C ARG A 92 -3.34 -12.25 18.15
N GLU A 93 -3.41 -10.94 17.90
CA GLU A 93 -4.44 -10.32 17.07
C GLU A 93 -4.44 -10.87 15.63
N HIS A 94 -3.25 -11.19 15.10
CA HIS A 94 -3.10 -11.66 13.72
C HIS A 94 -2.79 -13.15 13.60
N ASP A 95 -2.88 -13.92 14.69
CA ASP A 95 -2.65 -15.38 14.72
C ASP A 95 -1.33 -15.79 14.04
N LEU A 96 -0.24 -15.13 14.45
CA LEU A 96 1.08 -15.24 13.82
C LEU A 96 2.03 -16.20 14.55
N GLY A 97 1.59 -16.84 15.63
CA GLY A 97 2.42 -17.78 16.39
C GLY A 97 3.71 -17.14 16.95
N PRO A 98 4.81 -17.90 17.09
CA PRO A 98 6.02 -17.42 17.73
C PRO A 98 6.75 -16.31 16.95
N SER A 99 7.38 -15.37 17.67
CA SER A 99 8.12 -14.25 17.08
C SER A 99 9.23 -14.67 16.10
N ALA A 100 9.84 -15.84 16.30
CA ALA A 100 10.86 -16.37 15.39
C ALA A 100 10.30 -16.71 13.99
N SER A 101 9.07 -17.25 13.92
CA SER A 101 8.38 -17.51 12.65
C SER A 101 8.03 -16.21 11.95
N VAL A 102 7.55 -15.22 12.69
CA VAL A 102 7.26 -13.88 12.17
C VAL A 102 8.52 -13.19 11.65
N ALA A 103 9.62 -13.24 12.38
CA ALA A 103 10.90 -12.67 11.94
C ALA A 103 11.38 -13.30 10.62
N ARG A 104 11.24 -14.62 10.48
CA ARG A 104 11.56 -15.32 9.22
C ARG A 104 10.64 -14.86 8.08
N SER A 105 9.33 -14.76 8.33
CA SER A 105 8.36 -14.28 7.34
C SER A 105 8.67 -12.86 6.89
N LEU A 106 8.93 -11.94 7.82
CA LEU A 106 9.31 -10.56 7.52
C LEU A 106 10.58 -10.50 6.66
N GLY A 107 11.62 -11.26 7.01
CA GLY A 107 12.85 -11.32 6.22
C GLY A 107 12.63 -11.84 4.80
N GLN A 108 11.74 -12.81 4.62
CA GLN A 108 11.39 -13.35 3.30
C GLN A 108 10.52 -12.41 2.47
N LEU A 109 9.64 -11.64 3.11
CA LEU A 109 8.81 -10.62 2.48
C LEU A 109 9.66 -9.42 2.04
N ILE A 110 10.65 -9.01 2.84
CA ILE A 110 11.61 -7.97 2.47
C ILE A 110 12.47 -8.41 1.27
N LYS A 111 12.96 -9.66 1.27
CA LYS A 111 13.73 -10.20 0.14
C LYS A 111 12.95 -10.25 -1.17
N ARG A 112 11.61 -10.31 -1.12
CA ARG A 112 10.72 -10.31 -2.28
C ARG A 112 10.21 -8.91 -2.65
N ASP A 113 10.73 -7.87 -2.01
CA ASP A 113 10.29 -6.47 -2.13
C ASP A 113 8.80 -6.22 -1.80
N VAL A 114 8.14 -7.16 -1.12
CA VAL A 114 6.76 -7.02 -0.62
C VAL A 114 6.71 -6.04 0.55
N LEU A 115 7.77 -6.03 1.36
CA LEU A 115 7.92 -5.13 2.50
C LEU A 115 9.24 -4.38 2.40
N LYS A 116 9.24 -3.11 2.77
CA LYS A 116 10.47 -2.33 2.94
C LYS A 116 10.64 -1.96 4.40
N LYS A 117 11.87 -2.11 4.90
CA LYS A 117 12.20 -1.59 6.22
C LYS A 117 12.39 -0.09 6.09
N SER A 118 11.46 0.68 6.66
CA SER A 118 11.70 2.11 6.83
C SER A 118 12.86 2.30 7.80
N ARG A 119 13.89 3.06 7.38
CA ARG A 119 14.85 3.62 8.32
C ARG A 119 14.16 4.85 8.89
N GLY A 120 13.60 4.72 10.10
CA GLY A 120 13.18 5.89 10.85
C GLY A 120 14.37 6.86 10.93
N GLY A 121 14.14 8.10 10.50
CA GLY A 121 15.03 9.22 10.83
C GLY A 121 14.94 9.55 12.30
#